data_AF-A0A7G3BK49-F1
#
_entry.id   AF-A0A7G3BK49-F1
#
_cell.length_a   1.000
_cell.length_b   1.000
_cell.length_c   1.000
_cell.angle_alpha   90.00
_cell.angle_beta   90.00
_cell.angle_gamma   90.00
#
_symmetry.space_group_name_H-M   'P 1'
#
loop_
_entity.id
_entity.type
_entity.pdbx_description
1 polymer ?
#
loop_
_entity_poly.entity_id
_entity_poly.type
_entity_poly.pdbx_seq_one_letter_code
_entity_poly.pdbx_strand_id
1 'polypeptide(L)' 'MVQKMETLAKQEKGFLSMESARNDIGITISYWESLEAIQSWKQHSEHLLAQQKGKNQWYNWYHVRICKVEREYHFQLT' A
#
# COMPACT_ATOMS: atom_id res chain seq x y z
N MET A 1 3.74 12.05 0.69
CA MET A 1 3.78 10.88 -0.22
C MET A 1 2.70 9.87 0.08
N VAL A 2 2.61 9.35 1.33
CA VAL A 2 1.59 8.37 1.74
C VAL A 2 0.18 8.84 1.40
N GLN A 3 -0.19 10.07 1.76
CA GLN A 3 -1.49 10.68 1.40
C GLN A 3 -1.76 10.72 -0.12
N LYS A 4 -0.76 11.01 -0.96
CA LYS A 4 -0.96 11.04 -2.42
C LYS A 4 -1.19 9.63 -2.96
N MET A 5 -0.37 8.67 -2.53
CA MET A 5 -0.50 7.26 -2.95
C MET A 5 -1.81 6.65 -2.44
N GLU A 6 -2.25 7.00 -1.24
CA GLU A 6 -3.53 6.59 -0.68
C GLU A 6 -4.71 7.13 -1.49
N THR A 7 -4.70 8.42 -1.84
CA THR A 7 -5.76 9.02 -2.67
C THR A 7 -5.88 8.33 -4.04
N LEU A 8 -4.76 7.98 -4.67
CA LEU A 8 -4.75 7.29 -5.96
C LEU A 8 -5.20 5.84 -5.82
N ALA A 9 -4.69 5.11 -4.81
CA ALA A 9 -5.08 3.74 -4.56
C ALA A 9 -6.60 3.63 -4.35
N LYS A 10 -7.21 4.59 -3.65
CA LYS A 10 -8.68 4.68 -3.46
C LYS A 10 -9.48 4.80 -4.76
N GLN A 11 -8.86 5.21 -5.87
CA GLN A 11 -9.53 5.34 -7.17
C GLN A 11 -9.44 4.06 -8.00
N GLU A 12 -8.58 3.12 -7.61
CA GLU A 12 -8.38 1.87 -8.35
C GLU A 12 -9.49 0.87 -8.08
N LYS A 13 -9.86 0.14 -9.12
CA LYS A 13 -10.83 -0.95 -9.00
C LYS A 13 -10.25 -2.06 -8.13
N GLY A 14 -11.02 -2.50 -7.13
CA GLY A 14 -10.63 -3.56 -6.21
C GLY A 14 -9.79 -3.11 -5.02
N PHE A 15 -9.61 -1.80 -4.82
CA PHE A 15 -9.09 -1.27 -3.56
C PHE A 15 -10.13 -1.44 -2.43
N LEU A 16 -9.68 -1.91 -1.27
CA LEU A 16 -10.55 -2.10 -0.10
C LEU A 16 -10.27 -1.07 0.99
N SER A 17 -9.02 -1.02 1.45
CA SER A 17 -8.59 -0.13 2.53
C SER A 17 -7.08 0.03 2.55
N MET A 18 -6.59 0.99 3.32
CA MET A 18 -5.17 1.23 3.51
C MET A 18 -4.90 1.69 4.93
N GLU A 19 -3.86 1.13 5.52
CA GLU A 19 -3.40 1.42 6.86
C GLU A 19 -1.94 1.85 6.78
N SER A 20 -1.57 2.85 7.58
CA SER A 20 -0.20 3.29 7.67
C SER A 20 0.16 3.59 9.11
N ALA A 21 1.30 3.08 9.55
CA ALA A 21 1.90 3.40 10.83
C ALA A 21 3.35 3.84 10.58
N ARG A 22 3.81 4.85 11.33
CA ARG A 22 5.17 5.34 11.23
C ARG A 22 5.76 5.54 12.62
N ASN A 23 6.86 4.84 12.86
CA ASN A 23 7.76 5.07 13.99
C ASN A 23 9.20 5.02 13.44
N ASP A 24 10.13 4.32 14.10
CA ASP A 24 11.49 4.05 13.58
C ASP A 24 11.47 3.39 12.19
N ILE A 25 10.45 2.57 11.91
CA ILE A 25 10.15 2.00 10.59
C ILE A 25 8.76 2.46 10.15
N GLY A 26 8.62 2.79 8.87
CA GLY A 26 7.33 3.05 8.24
C GLY A 26 6.73 1.78 7.66
N ILE A 27 5.49 1.46 8.04
CA ILE A 27 4.72 0.36 7.47
C ILE A 27 3.47 0.93 6.81
N THR A 28 3.21 0.47 5.60
CA THR A 28 2.00 0.78 4.85
C THR A 28 1.43 -0.53 4.31
N ILE A 29 0.18 -0.80 4.66
CA ILE A 29 -0.56 -1.99 4.22
C ILE A 29 -1.74 -1.50 3.39
N SER A 30 -1.90 -2.06 2.20
CA SER A 30 -3.05 -1.80 1.34
C SER A 30 -3.76 -3.12 1.07
N TYR A 31 -5.06 -3.17 1.27
CA TYR A 31 -5.90 -4.34 1.09
C TYR A 31 -6.64 -4.25 -0.23
N TRP A 32 -6.72 -5.38 -0.94
CA TRP A 32 -7.23 -5.47 -2.29
C TRP A 32 -8.07 -6.72 -2.48
N GLU A 33 -9.07 -6.65 -3.36
CA GLU A 33 -9.99 -7.75 -3.67
C GLU A 33 -9.31 -8.95 -4.33
N SER A 34 -8.25 -8.72 -5.12
CA SER A 34 -7.60 -9.80 -5.88
C SER A 34 -6.13 -9.50 -6.23
N LEU A 35 -5.41 -10.53 -6.66
CA LEU A 35 -4.02 -10.39 -7.14
C LEU A 35 -3.93 -9.55 -8.42
N GLU A 36 -4.95 -9.62 -9.27
CA GLU A 36 -5.07 -8.83 -10.50
C GLU A 36 -5.25 -7.34 -10.19
N ALA A 37 -6.05 -6.99 -9.17
CA ALA A 37 -6.18 -5.62 -8.69
C ALA A 37 -4.84 -5.09 -8.15
N ILE A 38 -4.13 -5.90 -7.35
CA ILE A 38 -2.77 -5.57 -6.86
C ILE A 38 -1.79 -5.35 -8.02
N GLN A 39 -1.84 -6.23 -9.03
CA GLN A 39 -0.97 -6.12 -10.20
C GLN A 39 -1.26 -4.85 -11.00
N SER A 40 -2.54 -4.52 -11.19
CA SER A 40 -2.98 -3.31 -11.89
C SER A 40 -2.50 -2.06 -11.16
N TRP A 41 -2.69 -1.99 -9.83
CA TRP A 41 -2.17 -0.90 -9.02
C TRP A 41 -0.64 -0.79 -9.07
N LYS A 42 0.08 -1.90 -9.00
CA LYS A 42 1.55 -1.91 -9.12
C LYS A 42 2.03 -1.34 -10.46
N GLN A 43 1.27 -1.57 -11.54
CA GLN A 43 1.55 -1.08 -12.88
C GLN A 43 1.15 0.39 -13.07
N HIS A 44 0.40 0.98 -12.12
CA HIS A 44 0.03 2.38 -12.21
C HIS A 44 1.28 3.27 -12.19
N SER A 45 1.42 4.07 -13.25
CA SER A 45 2.53 4.94 -13.59
C SER A 45 3.04 5.84 -12.45
N GLU A 46 2.16 6.34 -11.57
CA GLU A 46 2.58 7.15 -10.41
C GLU A 46 3.24 6.32 -9.30
N HIS A 47 2.85 5.04 -9.15
CA HIS A 47 3.48 4.11 -8.21
C HIS A 47 4.88 3.70 -8.69
N LEU A 48 5.09 3.59 -10.01
CA LEU A 48 6.42 3.37 -10.61
C LEU A 48 7.35 4.57 -10.41
N LEU A 49 6.85 5.79 -10.58
CA LEU A 49 7.60 7.03 -10.30
C LEU A 49 7.93 7.18 -8.81
N ALA A 50 7.00 6.81 -7.92
CA ALA A 50 7.23 6.77 -6.48
C ALA A 50 8.30 5.75 -6.08
N GLN A 51 8.32 4.57 -6.70
CA GLN A 51 9.36 3.56 -6.49
C GLN A 51 10.74 4.03 -7.00
N GLN A 52 10.80 4.65 -8.18
CA GLN A 52 12.04 5.17 -8.74
C GLN A 52 12.62 6.31 -7.89
N LYS A 53 11.79 7.27 -7.45
CA LYS A 53 12.22 8.33 -6.53
C LYS A 53 12.57 7.79 -5.14
N GLY A 54 11.81 6.82 -4.65
CA GLY A 54 12.07 6.13 -3.39
C GLY A 54 13.44 5.48 -3.35
N LYS A 55 13.80 4.69 -4.37
CA LYS A 55 15.12 4.04 -4.48
C LYS A 55 16.29 5.01 -4.62
N ASN A 56 16.08 6.14 -5.30
CA ASN A 56 17.17 7.07 -5.61
C ASN A 56 17.36 8.17 -4.55
N GLN A 57 16.38 8.45 -3.69
CA GLN A 57 16.43 9.62 -2.81
C GLN A 57 15.94 9.41 -1.36
N TRP A 58 15.07 8.44 -1.08
CA TRP A 58 14.29 8.44 0.18
C TRP A 58 14.36 7.17 1.01
N TYR A 59 14.68 6.02 0.40
CA TYR A 59 14.74 4.75 1.12
C TYR A 59 16.12 4.12 0.97
N ASN A 60 16.83 3.99 2.08
CA ASN A 60 18.06 3.19 2.14
C ASN A 60 17.74 1.68 1.96
N TRP A 61 16.51 1.28 2.27
CA TRP A 61 16.00 -0.08 2.11
C TRP A 61 14.46 -0.12 2.19
N TYR A 62 13.83 -1.08 1.52
CA TYR A 62 12.42 -1.45 1.73
C TYR A 62 12.18 -2.92 1.36
N HIS A 63 11.09 -3.51 1.84
CA HIS A 63 10.61 -4.84 1.44
C HIS A 63 9.10 -4.80 1.20
N VAL A 64 8.61 -5.58 0.25
CA VAL A 64 7.18 -5.70 -0.08
C VAL A 64 6.78 -7.16 0.02
N ARG A 65 5.63 -7.43 0.64
CA ARG A 65 5.03 -8.76 0.71
C ARG A 65 3.60 -8.68 0.20
N ILE A 66 3.18 -9.69 -0.56
CA ILE A 66 1.79 -9.90 -0.94
C ILE A 66 1.29 -11.08 -0.12
N CYS A 67 0.27 -10.83 0.70
CA CYS A 67 -0.29 -11.82 1.63
C CYS A 67 -1.79 -11.96 1.36
N LYS A 68 -2.34 -13.15 1.62
CA LYS A 68 -3.78 -13.39 1.65
C LYS A 68 -4.27 -13.28 3.08
N VAL A 69 -5.28 -12.44 3.31
CA VAL A 69 -6.00 -12.41 4.59
C VAL A 69 -6.92 -13.61 4.62
N GLU A 70 -6.67 -14.54 5.53
CA GLU A 70 -7.51 -15.73 5.70
C GLU A 70 -8.67 -15.48 6.69
N ARG A 71 -8.47 -14.58 7.66
CA ARG A 71 -9.46 -14.16 8.68
C ARG A 71 -9.14 -12.76 9.19
N GLU A 72 -10.17 -12.01 9.56
CA GLU A 72 -10.08 -10.67 10.15
C GLU A 72 -11.16 -10.50 11.23
N TYR A 73 -10.81 -9.88 12.35
CA TYR A 73 -11.73 -9.57 13.44
C TYR A 73 -11.33 -8.22 14.05
N HIS A 74 -12.32 -7.45 14.47
CA HIS A 74 -12.10 -6.14 15.09
C HIS A 74 -12.81 -6.08 16.44
N PHE A 75 -12.11 -5.53 17.43
CA PHE A 75 -12.67 -5.21 18.73
C PHE A 75 -12.42 -3.74 19.02
N GLN A 76 -13.47 -3.01 19.36
CA GLN A 76 -13.40 -1.62 19.75
C GLN A 76 -14.15 -1.46 21.07
N LEU A 77 -13.43 -1.08 22.13
CA LEU A 77 -14.05 -0.59 23.36
C LEU A 77 -14.63 0.79 23.03
N THR A 78 -15.95 0.84 22.83
CA THR A 78 -16.72 2.08 23.02
C THR A 78 -16.63 2.52 24.47
#